data_AF-A0A1H7FLK7-F1
#
_entry.id   AF-A0A1H7FLK7-F1
#
_cell.length_a   1.000
_cell.length_b   1.000
_cell.length_c   1.000
_cell.angle_alpha   90.00
_cell.angle_beta   90.00
_cell.angle_gamma   90.00
#
_symmetry.space_group_name_H-M   'P 1'
#
loop_
_entity.id
_entity.type
_entity.pdbx_description
1 polymer ?
#
loop_
_entity_poly.entity_id
_entity_poly.type
_entity_poly.pdbx_seq_one_letter_code
_entity_poly.pdbx_strand_id
1 'polypeptide(L)'
;MIRPTLKRSIICFAALAIPATAQDFSEGSEAREWGLYAEQKALFTATVTDPLCVLAGDCADNCGAGNRQVVLVREADDVMIFPLKNAQSAFNGAVADLAPFCGQTVDVDGLLIEDPEIGAMSVYMVQRIRPEGGDWQRANTWTDDWAAKNPDASGDGPWFRRDPRVRQQIEEEGYLGLGKEVDKAFIADWF
;
A
#
# COMPACT_ATOMS: atom_id res chain seq x y z
N MET A 1 -47.71 -36.12 -51.95
CA MET A 1 -46.78 -35.03 -51.57
C MET A 1 -46.45 -35.17 -50.09
N ILE A 2 -45.26 -35.65 -49.77
CA ILE A 2 -44.80 -35.92 -48.39
C ILE A 2 -43.83 -34.78 -48.02
N ARG A 3 -44.15 -34.00 -46.98
CA ARG A 3 -43.22 -33.02 -46.39
C ARG A 3 -42.60 -33.61 -45.13
N PRO A 4 -41.27 -33.70 -44.99
CA PRO A 4 -40.65 -34.11 -43.75
C PRO A 4 -40.48 -32.88 -42.83
N THR A 5 -41.03 -32.96 -41.62
CA THR A 5 -40.77 -32.01 -40.53
C THR A 5 -39.42 -32.32 -39.91
N LEU A 6 -38.43 -31.46 -40.16
CA LEU A 6 -37.09 -31.50 -39.57
C LEU A 6 -37.17 -31.05 -38.11
N LYS A 7 -37.12 -31.99 -37.16
CA LYS A 7 -36.99 -31.68 -35.72
C LYS A 7 -35.57 -31.17 -35.45
N ARG A 8 -35.43 -29.87 -35.19
CA ARG A 8 -34.20 -29.28 -34.65
C ARG A 8 -34.09 -29.66 -33.16
N SER A 9 -33.21 -30.60 -32.86
CA SER A 9 -32.79 -30.87 -31.48
C SER A 9 -31.81 -29.77 -31.06
N ILE A 10 -32.21 -28.96 -30.09
CA ILE A 10 -31.33 -27.99 -29.41
C ILE A 10 -30.56 -28.78 -28.35
N ILE A 11 -29.23 -28.88 -28.51
CA ILE A 11 -28.33 -29.41 -27.50
C ILE A 11 -27.95 -28.23 -26.59
N CYS A 12 -28.51 -28.18 -25.39
CA CYS A 12 -28.07 -27.26 -24.34
C CYS A 12 -26.75 -27.77 -23.76
N PHE A 13 -25.65 -27.08 -24.05
CA PHE A 13 -24.39 -27.23 -23.33
C PHE A 13 -24.57 -26.63 -21.94
N ALA A 14 -24.65 -27.48 -20.90
CA ALA A 14 -24.58 -27.03 -19.52
C ALA A 14 -23.11 -26.64 -19.22
N ALA A 15 -22.86 -25.34 -19.10
CA ALA A 15 -21.58 -24.85 -18.61
C ALA A 15 -21.41 -25.30 -17.15
N LEU A 16 -20.42 -26.15 -16.90
CA LEU A 16 -19.96 -26.46 -15.55
C LEU A 16 -19.36 -25.18 -14.98
N ALA A 17 -20.11 -24.49 -14.12
CA ALA A 17 -19.59 -23.41 -13.30
C ALA A 17 -18.58 -24.03 -12.32
N ILE A 18 -17.29 -23.92 -12.64
CA ILE A 18 -16.24 -24.18 -11.67
C ILE A 18 -16.40 -23.10 -10.59
N PRO A 19 -16.60 -23.46 -9.31
CA PRO A 19 -16.65 -22.46 -8.26
C PRO A 19 -15.34 -21.67 -8.30
N ALA A 20 -15.43 -20.35 -8.42
CA ALA A 20 -14.29 -19.48 -8.24
C ALA A 20 -13.79 -19.69 -6.81
N THR A 21 -12.76 -20.52 -6.66
CA THR A 21 -12.00 -20.57 -5.42
C THR A 21 -11.42 -19.17 -5.21
N ALA A 22 -11.66 -18.57 -4.05
CA ALA A 22 -11.01 -17.32 -3.69
C ALA A 22 -9.50 -17.49 -3.92
N GLN A 23 -8.90 -16.56 -4.66
CA GLN A 23 -7.49 -16.65 -5.02
C GLN A 23 -6.65 -16.58 -3.74
N ASP A 24 -5.75 -17.56 -3.55
CA ASP A 24 -4.80 -17.53 -2.45
C ASP A 24 -3.66 -16.58 -2.80
N PHE A 25 -3.72 -15.35 -2.29
CA PHE A 25 -2.68 -14.36 -2.52
C PHE A 25 -1.37 -14.69 -1.81
N SER A 26 -1.31 -15.68 -0.92
CA SER A 26 -0.06 -16.07 -0.26
C SER A 26 0.85 -16.92 -1.16
N GLU A 27 0.30 -17.53 -2.21
CA GLU A 27 1.04 -18.41 -3.11
C GLU A 27 2.17 -17.66 -3.82
N GLY A 28 3.40 -18.16 -3.67
CA GLY A 28 4.59 -17.57 -4.32
C GLY A 28 5.13 -16.29 -3.68
N SER A 29 4.53 -15.79 -2.60
CA SER A 29 5.03 -14.62 -1.87
C SER A 29 6.37 -14.91 -1.19
N GLU A 30 7.35 -14.03 -1.37
CA GLU A 30 8.61 -14.03 -0.62
C GLU A 30 8.67 -12.88 0.40
N ALA A 31 7.53 -12.26 0.70
CA ALA A 31 7.44 -11.26 1.77
C ALA A 31 7.92 -11.84 3.11
N ARG A 32 8.61 -10.99 3.88
CA ARG A 32 9.06 -11.35 5.23
C ARG A 32 7.99 -10.98 6.25
N GLU A 33 7.57 -11.95 7.05
CA GLU A 33 6.67 -11.73 8.19
C GLU A 33 7.31 -10.88 9.28
N TRP A 34 6.50 -10.11 9.99
CA TRP A 34 6.90 -9.19 11.06
C TRP A 34 6.27 -9.57 12.41
N GLY A 35 5.41 -10.58 12.44
CA GLY A 35 4.67 -11.02 13.62
C GLY A 35 3.57 -10.06 14.03
N LEU A 36 3.04 -9.26 13.09
CA LEU A 36 1.89 -8.41 13.35
C LEU A 36 0.63 -9.26 13.48
N TYR A 37 -0.27 -8.84 14.36
CA TYR A 37 -1.58 -9.47 14.46
C TYR A 37 -2.32 -9.37 13.12
N ALA A 38 -2.97 -10.48 12.73
CA ALA A 38 -3.74 -10.60 11.49
C ALA A 38 -2.94 -10.36 10.19
N GLU A 39 -1.60 -10.47 10.21
CA GLU A 39 -0.80 -10.39 8.99
C GLU A 39 -0.87 -11.66 8.15
N GLN A 40 -0.94 -11.46 6.83
CA GLN A 40 -0.92 -12.49 5.83
C GLN A 40 0.02 -12.07 4.71
N LYS A 41 0.78 -13.01 4.16
CA LYS A 41 1.53 -12.76 2.94
C LYS A 41 0.58 -12.57 1.77
N ALA A 42 0.85 -11.59 0.93
CA ALA A 42 0.07 -11.34 -0.27
C ALA A 42 0.98 -10.92 -1.43
N LEU A 43 0.88 -11.65 -2.53
CA LEU A 43 1.44 -11.40 -3.84
C LEU A 43 0.28 -11.24 -4.83
N PHE A 44 0.23 -10.11 -5.52
CA PHE A 44 -0.81 -9.86 -6.52
C PHE A 44 -0.39 -8.79 -7.53
N THR A 45 -1.06 -8.82 -8.69
CA THR A 45 -0.96 -7.80 -9.73
C THR A 45 -1.99 -6.70 -9.47
N ALA A 46 -1.59 -5.43 -9.63
CA ALA A 46 -2.45 -4.28 -9.39
C ALA A 46 -2.05 -3.07 -10.24
N THR A 47 -3.01 -2.20 -10.54
CA THR A 47 -2.75 -0.87 -11.08
C THR A 47 -2.50 0.12 -9.95
N VAL A 48 -1.43 0.90 -10.03
CA VAL A 48 -1.16 1.98 -9.07
C VAL A 48 -1.97 3.22 -9.43
N THR A 49 -2.71 3.77 -8.48
CA THR A 49 -3.48 5.01 -8.64
C THR A 49 -3.59 5.78 -7.32
N ASP A 50 -4.44 6.79 -7.25
CA ASP A 50 -4.75 7.52 -6.01
C ASP A 50 -6.23 7.29 -5.61
N PRO A 51 -6.56 7.31 -4.30
CA PRO A 51 -7.89 6.95 -3.83
C PRO A 51 -8.96 7.97 -4.25
N LEU A 52 -8.61 9.23 -4.52
CA LEU A 52 -9.57 10.23 -4.97
C LEU A 52 -9.96 10.00 -6.43
N CYS A 53 -9.02 9.56 -7.26
CA CYS A 53 -9.31 9.10 -8.61
C CYS A 53 -10.30 7.93 -8.61
N VAL A 54 -10.08 6.92 -7.76
CA VAL A 54 -10.95 5.73 -7.67
C VAL A 54 -12.34 6.08 -7.14
N LEU A 55 -12.41 6.82 -6.03
CA LEU A 55 -13.66 7.03 -5.30
C LEU A 55 -14.51 8.18 -5.86
N ALA A 56 -13.88 9.21 -6.43
CA ALA A 56 -14.53 10.46 -6.82
C ALA A 56 -14.29 10.86 -8.27
N GLY A 57 -13.43 10.15 -9.01
CA GLY A 57 -13.00 10.55 -10.35
C GLY A 57 -12.09 11.79 -10.36
N ASP A 58 -11.62 12.24 -9.19
CA ASP A 58 -10.67 13.36 -9.07
C ASP A 58 -9.24 12.84 -9.24
N CYS A 59 -8.86 12.61 -10.49
CA CYS A 59 -7.56 12.05 -10.85
C CYS A 59 -6.52 13.17 -11.03
N ALA A 60 -5.50 13.18 -10.17
CA ALA A 60 -4.36 14.08 -10.32
C ALA A 60 -3.29 13.47 -11.23
N ASP A 61 -2.60 14.33 -11.99
CA ASP A 61 -1.43 13.92 -12.76
C ASP A 61 -0.40 13.23 -11.86
N ASN A 62 0.13 12.09 -12.34
CA ASN A 62 1.11 11.26 -11.62
C ASN A 62 0.69 10.94 -10.18
N CYS A 63 -0.61 10.75 -9.91
CA CYS A 63 -1.14 10.41 -8.59
C CYS A 63 -0.75 11.47 -7.54
N GLY A 64 -0.65 12.74 -7.96
CA GLY A 64 -0.22 13.85 -7.11
C GLY A 64 1.29 13.92 -6.83
N ALA A 65 2.11 13.14 -7.55
CA ALA A 65 3.58 13.17 -7.50
C ALA A 65 4.16 13.08 -6.07
N GLY A 66 3.59 12.20 -5.25
CA GLY A 66 3.98 11.99 -3.85
C GLY A 66 3.32 12.93 -2.84
N ASN A 67 2.43 13.84 -3.27
CA ASN A 67 1.64 14.71 -2.39
C ASN A 67 0.25 14.14 -2.08
N ARG A 68 -0.17 13.07 -2.77
CA ARG A 68 -1.38 12.31 -2.45
C ARG A 68 -1.00 10.92 -1.96
N GLN A 69 -1.91 10.32 -1.21
CA GLN A 69 -1.83 8.90 -0.92
C GLN A 69 -2.00 8.10 -2.21
N VAL A 70 -1.36 6.93 -2.29
CA VAL A 70 -1.52 5.99 -3.40
C VAL A 70 -2.29 4.76 -2.94
N VAL A 71 -2.98 4.12 -3.88
CA VAL A 71 -3.67 2.85 -3.71
C VAL A 71 -3.31 1.89 -4.84
N LEU A 72 -3.54 0.61 -4.59
CA LEU A 72 -3.37 -0.48 -5.54
C LEU A 72 -4.75 -1.03 -5.86
N VAL A 73 -5.20 -0.94 -7.11
CA VAL A 73 -6.43 -1.61 -7.55
C VAL A 73 -6.04 -2.98 -8.05
N ARG A 74 -6.36 -4.02 -7.28
CA ARG A 74 -5.95 -5.39 -7.56
C ARG A 74 -6.72 -5.95 -8.75
N GLU A 75 -6.01 -6.52 -9.73
CA GLU A 75 -6.62 -6.96 -10.99
C GLU A 75 -7.55 -8.18 -10.83
N ALA A 76 -7.35 -8.98 -9.79
CA ALA A 76 -8.11 -10.20 -9.57
C ALA A 76 -9.59 -9.96 -9.20
N ASP A 77 -9.87 -8.86 -8.50
CA ASP A 77 -11.16 -8.62 -7.85
C ASP A 77 -11.55 -7.14 -7.71
N ASP A 78 -10.81 -6.23 -8.35
CA ASP A 78 -11.01 -4.78 -8.31
C ASP A 78 -10.99 -4.17 -6.89
N VAL A 79 -10.47 -4.89 -5.90
CA VAL A 79 -10.37 -4.39 -4.53
C VAL A 79 -9.30 -3.32 -4.46
N MET A 80 -9.67 -2.16 -3.92
CA MET A 80 -8.74 -1.08 -3.62
C MET A 80 -7.97 -1.41 -2.32
N ILE A 81 -6.66 -1.58 -2.47
CA ILE A 81 -5.72 -1.88 -1.38
C ILE A 81 -4.96 -0.62 -1.00
N PHE A 82 -4.85 -0.34 0.30
CA PHE A 82 -4.13 0.79 0.86
C PHE A 82 -2.72 0.38 1.31
N PRO A 83 -1.68 0.64 0.51
CA PRO A 83 -0.30 0.49 0.92
C PRO A 83 0.05 1.63 1.90
N LEU A 84 -0.04 1.36 3.20
CA LEU A 84 0.22 2.37 4.25
C LEU A 84 1.70 2.40 4.68
N LYS A 85 2.48 1.39 4.29
CA LYS A 85 3.84 1.18 4.78
C LYS A 85 4.70 0.43 3.76
N ASN A 86 6.01 0.72 3.73
CA ASN A 86 6.99 -0.05 2.98
C ASN A 86 7.83 -1.00 3.86
N ALA A 87 8.89 -1.62 3.33
CA ALA A 87 9.73 -2.56 4.07
C ALA A 87 10.62 -1.92 5.16
N GLN A 88 10.61 -0.60 5.34
CA GLN A 88 11.39 0.08 6.36
C GLN A 88 10.67 0.07 7.71
N SER A 89 11.44 -0.08 8.80
CA SER A 89 10.89 -0.25 10.15
C SER A 89 10.10 0.95 10.67
N ALA A 90 10.39 2.17 10.21
CA ALA A 90 9.82 3.41 10.75
C ALA A 90 8.38 3.75 10.27
N PHE A 91 7.59 2.74 9.87
CA PHE A 91 6.16 2.85 9.50
C PHE A 91 5.87 3.96 8.47
N ASN A 92 6.66 3.99 7.41
CA ASN A 92 6.67 5.04 6.40
C ASN A 92 6.78 4.47 4.99
N GLY A 93 6.70 5.34 3.98
CA GLY A 93 7.42 5.14 2.72
C GLY A 93 6.70 4.52 1.54
N ALA A 94 5.54 3.88 1.71
CA ALA A 94 4.83 3.23 0.59
C ALA A 94 4.60 4.15 -0.62
N VAL A 95 4.20 5.41 -0.39
CA VAL A 95 4.00 6.40 -1.45
C VAL A 95 5.30 6.69 -2.21
N ALA A 96 6.43 6.80 -1.52
CA ALA A 96 7.71 7.08 -2.17
C ALA A 96 8.10 5.95 -3.13
N ASP A 97 7.82 4.70 -2.75
CA ASP A 97 8.13 3.53 -3.57
C ASP A 97 7.13 3.32 -4.73
N LEU A 98 5.85 3.67 -4.55
CA LEU A 98 4.78 3.37 -5.50
C LEU A 98 4.41 4.53 -6.43
N ALA A 99 4.53 5.79 -6.00
CA ALA A 99 4.19 6.95 -6.84
C ALA A 99 4.90 6.98 -8.21
N PRO A 100 6.16 6.52 -8.37
CA PRO A 100 6.81 6.42 -9.68
C PRO A 100 6.09 5.51 -10.68
N PHE A 101 5.24 4.60 -10.20
CA PHE A 101 4.47 3.65 -11.00
C PHE A 101 3.02 4.08 -11.23
N CYS A 102 2.66 5.33 -10.92
CA CYS A 102 1.29 5.82 -11.12
C CYS A 102 0.77 5.52 -12.53
N GLY A 103 -0.43 4.94 -12.61
CA GLY A 103 -1.10 4.53 -13.85
C GLY A 103 -0.53 3.25 -14.48
N GLN A 104 0.49 2.63 -13.89
CA GLN A 104 1.10 1.39 -14.39
C GLN A 104 0.57 0.18 -13.62
N THR A 105 0.55 -0.96 -14.30
CA THR A 105 0.37 -2.26 -13.68
C THR A 105 1.70 -2.75 -13.11
N VAL A 106 1.66 -3.23 -11.87
CA VAL A 106 2.79 -3.77 -11.13
C VAL A 106 2.38 -5.07 -10.43
N ASP A 107 3.32 -5.97 -10.25
CA ASP A 107 3.22 -7.00 -9.22
C ASP A 107 3.76 -6.44 -7.91
N VAL A 108 3.06 -6.70 -6.81
CA VAL A 108 3.51 -6.33 -5.46
C VAL A 108 3.54 -7.55 -4.56
N ASP A 109 4.51 -7.58 -3.67
CA ASP A 109 4.69 -8.65 -2.68
C ASP A 109 4.93 -8.03 -1.29
N GLY A 110 4.17 -8.48 -0.29
CA GLY A 110 4.08 -7.79 0.98
C GLY A 110 3.18 -8.48 2.01
N LEU A 111 2.81 -7.73 3.05
CA LEU A 111 1.90 -8.21 4.10
C LEU A 111 0.58 -7.47 4.03
N LEU A 112 -0.51 -8.20 3.88
CA LEU A 112 -1.88 -7.71 4.00
C LEU A 112 -2.36 -7.95 5.43
N ILE A 113 -2.97 -6.93 6.03
CA ILE A 113 -3.66 -7.02 7.31
C ILE A 113 -5.16 -7.07 7.01
N GLU A 114 -5.80 -8.13 7.51
CA GLU A 114 -7.25 -8.27 7.54
C GLU A 114 -7.71 -8.55 8.96
N ASP A 115 -8.12 -7.49 9.67
CA ASP A 115 -8.58 -7.57 11.05
C ASP A 115 -10.08 -7.22 11.16
N PRO A 116 -10.96 -8.22 11.33
CA PRO A 116 -12.40 -7.99 11.45
C PRO A 116 -12.81 -7.35 12.77
N GLU A 117 -11.97 -7.37 13.82
CA GLU A 117 -12.30 -6.78 15.13
C GLU A 117 -12.34 -5.25 15.05
N ILE A 118 -11.42 -4.66 14.29
CA ILE A 118 -11.33 -3.22 14.06
C ILE A 118 -11.82 -2.79 12.67
N GLY A 119 -12.26 -3.74 11.85
CA GLY A 119 -12.73 -3.49 10.48
C GLY A 119 -11.61 -3.09 9.51
N ALA A 120 -10.34 -3.41 9.82
CA ALA A 120 -9.22 -3.14 8.94
C ALA A 120 -9.18 -4.16 7.81
N MET A 121 -9.82 -3.82 6.70
CA MET A 121 -9.77 -4.56 5.45
C MET A 121 -8.88 -3.78 4.48
N SER A 122 -8.04 -4.47 3.71
CA SER A 122 -7.21 -3.86 2.67
C SER A 122 -6.03 -2.98 3.14
N VAL A 123 -5.49 -3.23 4.32
CA VAL A 123 -4.28 -2.52 4.81
C VAL A 123 -3.03 -3.29 4.42
N TYR A 124 -2.12 -2.67 3.69
CA TYR A 124 -0.99 -3.38 3.08
C TYR A 124 0.37 -2.75 3.40
N MET A 125 1.35 -3.61 3.65
CA MET A 125 2.76 -3.28 3.75
C MET A 125 3.49 -3.84 2.54
N VAL A 126 3.76 -2.98 1.55
CA VAL A 126 4.49 -3.36 0.35
C VAL A 126 5.96 -3.60 0.70
N GLN A 127 6.52 -4.75 0.30
CA GLN A 127 7.94 -5.04 0.51
C GLN A 127 8.72 -5.10 -0.80
N ARG A 128 8.07 -5.51 -1.88
CA ARG A 128 8.66 -5.61 -3.21
C ARG A 128 7.66 -5.18 -4.26
N ILE A 129 8.18 -4.62 -5.34
CA ILE A 129 7.42 -4.13 -6.48
C ILE A 129 8.13 -4.63 -7.73
N ARG A 130 7.39 -5.05 -8.75
CA ARG A 130 7.91 -5.38 -10.06
C ARG A 130 6.99 -4.78 -11.12
N PRO A 131 7.43 -3.76 -11.89
CA PRO A 131 6.65 -3.29 -13.03
C PRO A 131 6.56 -4.38 -14.10
N GLU A 132 5.52 -4.31 -14.95
CA GLU A 132 5.34 -5.26 -16.04
C GLU A 132 6.60 -5.36 -16.92
N GLY A 133 7.09 -6.58 -17.14
CA GLY A 133 8.31 -6.84 -17.91
C GLY A 133 9.63 -6.40 -17.25
N GLY A 134 9.59 -5.94 -16.00
CA GLY A 134 10.77 -5.52 -15.23
C GLY A 134 11.22 -6.53 -14.18
N ASP A 135 12.23 -6.12 -13.40
CA ASP A 135 12.77 -6.90 -12.29
C ASP A 135 12.12 -6.53 -10.94
N TRP A 136 12.19 -7.46 -9.99
CA TRP A 136 11.79 -7.18 -8.61
C TRP A 136 12.74 -6.17 -7.96
N GLN A 137 12.16 -5.12 -7.38
CA GLN A 137 12.84 -4.15 -6.53
C GLN A 137 12.25 -4.14 -5.13
N ARG A 138 13.06 -3.72 -4.15
CA ARG A 138 12.61 -3.55 -2.76
C ARG A 138 11.88 -2.22 -2.61
N ALA A 139 10.79 -2.23 -1.84
CA ALA A 139 10.09 -1.02 -1.42
C ALA A 139 10.76 -0.49 -0.14
N ASN A 140 11.81 0.31 -0.29
CA ASN A 140 12.60 0.84 0.82
C ASN A 140 13.30 2.18 0.53
N THR A 141 12.83 2.93 -0.47
CA THR A 141 13.51 4.12 -1.00
C THR A 141 13.32 5.37 -0.14
N TRP A 142 12.28 5.41 0.72
CA TRP A 142 11.87 6.63 1.40
C TRP A 142 12.98 7.34 2.20
N THR A 143 13.86 6.61 2.90
CA THR A 143 14.92 7.26 3.69
C THR A 143 15.95 7.93 2.80
N ASP A 144 16.26 7.34 1.65
CA ASP A 144 17.20 7.91 0.68
C ASP A 144 16.59 9.15 0.04
N ASP A 145 15.31 9.09 -0.33
CA ASP A 145 14.52 10.22 -0.81
C ASP A 145 14.47 11.37 0.21
N TRP A 146 14.24 11.04 1.48
CA TRP A 146 14.23 12.02 2.56
C TRP A 146 15.61 12.67 2.71
N ALA A 147 16.70 11.88 2.69
CA ALA A 147 18.05 12.40 2.82
C ALA A 147 18.41 13.33 1.66
N ALA A 148 18.03 12.98 0.42
CA ALA A 148 18.23 13.82 -0.76
C ALA A 148 17.50 15.16 -0.66
N LYS A 149 16.31 15.18 -0.04
CA LYS A 149 15.51 16.40 0.19
C LYS A 149 15.97 17.21 1.40
N ASN A 150 16.80 16.64 2.27
CA ASN A 150 17.26 17.24 3.52
C ASN A 150 18.80 17.13 3.66
N PRO A 151 19.60 17.70 2.73
CA PRO A 151 21.05 17.55 2.73
C PRO A 151 21.72 18.12 3.98
N ASP A 152 21.10 19.10 4.64
CA ASP A 152 21.61 19.75 5.85
C ASP A 152 21.24 19.00 7.16
N ALA A 153 20.44 17.93 7.08
CA ALA A 153 20.00 17.13 8.22
C ALA A 153 21.11 16.18 8.72
N SER A 154 22.13 16.76 9.36
CA SER A 154 23.31 16.05 9.88
C SER A 154 23.08 15.30 11.20
N GLY A 155 23.83 14.20 11.40
CA GLY A 155 23.86 13.41 12.64
C GLY A 155 23.34 11.97 12.50
N ASP A 156 23.48 11.19 13.57
CA ASP A 156 23.14 9.76 13.60
C ASP A 156 21.70 9.49 14.09
N GLY A 157 21.23 8.26 13.87
CA GLY A 157 19.95 7.76 14.38
C GLY A 157 18.78 7.88 13.41
N PRO A 158 17.54 7.74 13.90
CA PRO A 158 16.34 7.80 13.06
C PRO A 158 16.17 9.16 12.38
N TRP A 159 15.74 9.15 11.12
CA TRP A 159 15.56 10.35 10.28
C TRP A 159 14.69 11.43 10.96
N PHE A 160 13.61 11.02 11.63
CA PHE A 160 12.61 11.95 12.18
C PHE A 160 13.16 12.81 13.30
N ARG A 161 14.25 12.39 13.96
CA ARG A 161 14.94 13.23 14.95
C ARG A 161 15.69 14.40 14.33
N ARG A 162 15.98 14.32 13.02
CA ARG A 162 16.72 15.32 12.26
C ARG A 162 15.85 16.04 11.23
N ASP A 163 14.62 15.60 11.01
CA ASP A 163 13.71 16.21 10.06
C ASP A 163 13.41 17.66 10.49
N PRO A 164 13.65 18.66 9.61
CA PRO A 164 13.47 20.05 9.96
C PRO A 164 12.02 20.38 10.32
N ARG A 165 11.04 19.69 9.74
CA ARG A 165 9.61 19.89 10.05
C ARG A 165 9.29 19.38 11.44
N VAL A 166 9.79 18.21 11.81
CA VAL A 166 9.61 17.67 13.16
C VAL A 166 10.28 18.57 14.20
N ARG A 167 11.50 19.04 13.92
CA ARG A 167 12.22 19.96 14.81
C ARG A 167 11.48 21.28 14.98
N GLN A 168 10.93 21.82 13.89
CA GLN A 168 10.11 23.02 13.94
C GLN A 168 8.88 22.82 14.83
N GLN A 169 8.14 21.72 14.66
CA GLN A 169 6.97 21.42 15.49
C GLN A 169 7.33 21.31 16.98
N ILE A 170 8.44 20.65 17.31
CA ILE A 170 8.93 20.57 18.70
C ILE A 170 9.34 21.96 19.23
N GLU A 171 9.94 22.81 18.41
CA GLU A 171 10.29 24.17 18.80
C GLU A 171 9.06 25.05 19.05
N GLU A 172 7.99 24.86 18.27
CA GLU A 172 6.73 25.60 18.39
C GLU A 172 5.90 25.10 19.58
N GLU A 173 5.70 23.79 19.70
CA GLU A 173 4.68 23.21 20.57
C GLU A 173 5.23 22.29 21.66
N GLY A 174 6.54 22.02 21.67
CA GLY A 174 7.14 21.03 22.56
C GLY A 174 7.02 19.59 22.04
N TYR A 175 7.67 18.65 22.73
CA TYR A 175 7.69 17.22 22.43
C TYR A 175 6.30 16.57 22.49
N LEU A 176 5.43 17.04 23.38
CA LEU A 176 4.07 16.49 23.53
C LEU A 176 3.05 17.18 22.60
N GLY A 177 3.40 18.28 21.94
CA GLY A 177 2.45 19.11 21.19
C GLY A 177 1.44 19.85 22.10
N LEU A 178 1.73 19.97 23.39
CA LEU A 178 0.85 20.58 24.41
C LEU A 178 1.46 21.86 25.03
N GLY A 179 2.58 22.33 24.50
CA GLY A 179 3.35 23.47 24.97
C GLY A 179 4.51 23.09 25.90
N LYS A 180 5.55 23.92 25.87
CA LYS A 180 6.82 23.69 26.60
C LYS A 180 6.69 23.59 28.12
N GLU A 181 5.68 24.25 28.72
CA GLU A 181 5.44 24.15 30.16
C GLU A 181 4.88 22.77 30.55
N VAL A 182 4.03 22.19 29.69
CA VAL A 182 3.51 20.82 29.90
C VAL A 182 4.62 19.80 29.75
N ASP A 183 5.47 19.96 28.74
CA ASP A 183 6.68 19.13 28.58
C ASP A 183 7.57 19.18 29.82
N LYS A 184 7.83 20.39 30.34
CA LYS A 184 8.70 20.57 31.52
C LYS A 184 8.12 19.87 32.75
N ALA A 185 6.82 19.97 32.98
CA ALA A 185 6.14 19.29 34.07
C ALA A 185 6.18 17.76 33.88
N PHE A 186 5.90 17.27 32.68
CA PHE A 186 5.95 15.85 32.34
C PHE A 186 7.35 15.26 32.54
N ILE A 187 8.38 15.93 32.02
CA ILE A 187 9.77 15.48 32.16
C ILE A 187 10.17 15.39 33.63
N ALA A 188 9.83 16.39 34.45
CA ALA A 188 10.16 16.39 35.88
C ALA A 188 9.45 15.30 36.70
N ASP A 189 8.30 14.81 36.23
CA ASP A 189 7.51 13.77 36.90
C ASP A 189 7.92 12.34 36.47
N TRP A 190 8.29 12.15 35.19
CA TRP A 190 8.51 10.83 34.59
C TRP A 190 9.98 10.44 34.38
N PHE A 191 10.92 11.38 34.45
CA PHE A 191 12.36 11.15 34.18
C PHE A 191 13.27 11.81 35.23
#